data_AF-A0A091MPE5-F1
#
_entry.id   AF-A0A091MPE5-F1
#
_cell.length_a   1.000
_cell.length_b   1.000
_cell.length_c   1.000
_cell.angle_alpha   90.00
_cell.angle_beta   90.00
_cell.angle_gamma   90.00
#
_symmetry.space_group_name_H-M   'P 1'
#
loop_
_entity.id
_entity.type
_entity.pdbx_description
1 polymer ?
#
loop_
_entity_poly.entity_id
_entity_poly.type
_entity_poly.pdbx_seq_one_letter_code
_entity_poly.pdbx_strand_id
1 'polypeptide(L)' 'EDLQSVVEVAAHVFSDGITNWGRVVTLISFGAFVAKHLKTMKQEQCISSLAEIITDALVSSKREWLLSQGGW' A
#
# COMPACT_ATOMS: atom_id res chain seq x y z
N GLU A 1 11.95 -4.05 -9.16
CA GLU A 1 11.21 -5.28 -8.84
C GLU A 1 10.33 -5.07 -7.61
N ASP A 2 10.90 -4.74 -6.44
CA ASP A 2 10.13 -4.52 -5.20
C ASP A 2 8.91 -3.59 -5.32
N LEU A 3 9.09 -2.40 -5.92
CA LEU A 3 7.99 -1.44 -6.08
C LEU A 3 6.85 -1.98 -6.97
N GLN A 4 7.21 -2.70 -8.04
CA GLN A 4 6.24 -3.31 -8.94
C GLN A 4 5.47 -4.44 -8.24
N SER A 5 6.18 -5.25 -7.45
CA SER A 5 5.55 -6.30 -6.64
C SER A 5 4.60 -5.73 -5.58
N VAL A 6 4.87 -4.55 -5.01
CA VAL A 6 3.94 -3.88 -4.08
C VAL A 6 2.64 -3.50 -4.77
N VAL A 7 2.68 -3.01 -6.01
CA VAL A 7 1.46 -2.72 -6.81
C VAL A 7 0.63 -3.99 -6.99
N GLU A 8 1.28 -5.10 -7.36
CA GLU A 8 0.62 -6.39 -7.58
C GLU A 8 0.02 -6.98 -6.30
N VAL A 9 0.74 -6.88 -5.17
CA VAL A 9 0.24 -7.27 -3.85
C VAL A 9 -0.99 -6.45 -3.47
N ALA A 10 -0.93 -5.13 -3.64
CA ALA A 10 -2.07 -4.26 -3.34
C ALA A 10 -3.31 -4.62 -4.17
N ALA A 11 -3.13 -4.87 -5.47
CA ALA A 11 -4.22 -5.31 -6.35
C ALA A 11 -4.83 -6.64 -5.90
N HIS A 12 -3.99 -7.63 -5.53
CA HIS A 12 -4.45 -8.94 -5.06
C HIS A 12 -5.18 -8.86 -3.72
N VAL A 13 -4.71 -8.05 -2.77
CA VAL A 13 -5.32 -7.88 -1.44
C VAL A 13 -6.78 -7.43 -1.52
N PHE A 14 -7.16 -6.72 -2.57
CA PHE A 14 -8.52 -6.19 -2.77
C PHE A 14 -9.27 -6.82 -3.95
N SER A 15 -8.73 -7.89 -4.55
CA SER A 15 -9.25 -8.51 -5.77
C SER A 15 -10.62 -9.19 -5.61
N ASP A 16 -10.98 -9.60 -4.39
CA ASP A 16 -12.28 -10.20 -4.05
C ASP A 16 -13.37 -9.16 -3.76
N GLY A 17 -13.08 -7.87 -3.93
CA GLY A 17 -14.00 -6.76 -3.67
C GLY A 17 -14.15 -6.39 -2.20
N ILE A 18 -13.62 -7.17 -1.26
CA ILE A 18 -13.74 -6.91 0.17
C ILE A 18 -12.71 -5.86 0.59
N THR A 19 -13.18 -4.83 1.30
CA THR A 19 -12.33 -3.79 1.87
C THR A 19 -12.64 -3.66 3.36
N ASN A 20 -11.60 -3.71 4.20
CA ASN A 20 -11.69 -3.52 5.64
C ASN A 20 -10.38 -2.95 6.18
N TRP A 21 -10.42 -2.39 7.39
CA TRP A 21 -9.24 -1.78 8.01
C TRP A 21 -8.08 -2.76 8.23
N GLY A 22 -8.36 -4.05 8.49
CA GLY A 22 -7.33 -5.07 8.61
C GLY A 22 -6.47 -5.18 7.34
N ARG A 23 -7.09 -5.18 6.16
CA ARG A 23 -6.39 -5.19 4.86
C ARG A 23 -5.63 -3.90 4.58
N VAL A 24 -6.23 -2.75 4.91
CA VAL A 24 -5.57 -1.44 4.76
C VAL A 24 -4.30 -1.38 5.62
N VAL A 25 -4.41 -1.70 6.91
CA VAL A 25 -3.28 -1.70 7.85
C VAL A 25 -2.24 -2.75 7.44
N THR A 26 -2.66 -3.92 6.96
CA THR A 26 -1.73 -4.95 6.47
C THR A 26 -0.92 -4.45 5.28
N LEU A 27 -1.54 -3.78 4.30
CA LEU A 27 -0.82 -3.23 3.14
C LEU A 27 0.19 -2.15 3.57
N ILE A 28 -0.19 -1.24 4.47
CA ILE A 28 0.72 -0.21 5.00
C ILE A 28 1.87 -0.85 5.78
N SER A 29 1.59 -1.86 6.61
CA SER A 29 2.60 -2.58 7.39
C SER A 29 3.58 -3.34 6.48
N PHE A 30 3.08 -3.96 5.42
CA PHE A 30 3.92 -4.58 4.38
C PHE A 30 4.79 -3.53 3.69
N GLY A 31 4.24 -2.37 3.34
CA GLY A 31 4.99 -1.22 2.85
C GLY A 31 6.13 -0.80 3.76
N ALA A 32 5.88 -0.68 5.07
CA ALA A 32 6.92 -0.37 6.04
C ALA A 32 8.03 -1.44 6.10
N PHE A 33 7.66 -2.71 5.96
CA PHE A 33 8.62 -3.82 5.87
C PHE A 33 9.49 -3.71 4.60
N VAL A 34 8.90 -3.42 3.44
CA VAL A 34 9.63 -3.17 2.18
C VAL A 34 10.52 -1.93 2.30
N ALA A 35 10.05 -0.84 2.93
CA ALA A 35 10.85 0.35 3.16
C ALA A 35 12.11 0.05 3.98
N LYS A 36 12.01 -0.82 4.99
CA LYS A 36 13.17 -1.30 5.76
C LYS A 36 14.15 -2.07 4.88
N HIS A 37 13.65 -2.92 3.98
CA HIS A 37 14.48 -3.65 3.02
C HIS A 37 15.22 -2.70 2.06
N LEU A 38 14.52 -1.71 1.49
CA LEU A 38 15.12 -0.69 0.62
C LEU A 38 16.24 0.09 1.32
N LYS A 39 16.08 0.41 2.62
CA LYS A 39 17.17 1.01 3.42
C LYS A 39 18.39 0.10 3.52
N THR A 40 18.20 -1.19 3.79
CA THR A 40 19.29 -2.17 3.81
C THR A 40 20.01 -2.26 2.46
N MET A 41 19.28 -2.06 1.37
CA MET A 41 19.83 -2.00 0.01
C MET A 41 20.39 -0.63 -0.40
N LYS A 42 20.41 0.37 0.50
CA LYS A 42 20.82 1.77 0.23
C LYS A 42 19.99 2.45 -0.87
N GLN A 43 18.70 2.13 -0.97
CA GLN A 43 17.74 2.69 -1.93
C GLN A 43 16.71 3.60 -1.25
N GLU A 44 17.15 4.43 -0.30
CA GLU A 44 16.24 5.26 0.50
C GLU A 44 15.42 6.25 -0.34
N GLN A 45 15.96 6.68 -1.49
CA GLN A 45 15.26 7.52 -2.45
C GLN A 45 13.97 6.89 -3.00
N CYS A 46 13.85 5.56 -2.97
CA CYS A 46 12.67 4.84 -3.43
C CYS A 46 11.54 4.78 -2.39
N ILE A 47 11.80 5.17 -1.13
CA ILE A 47 10.80 5.11 -0.05
C ILE A 47 9.66 6.11 -0.31
N SER A 48 9.94 7.29 -0.86
CA SER A 48 8.90 8.25 -1.25
C SER A 48 7.99 7.66 -2.31
N SER A 49 8.57 7.05 -3.36
CA SER A 49 7.80 6.36 -4.41
C SER A 49 6.98 5.19 -3.86
N LEU A 50 7.50 4.44 -2.87
CA LEU A 50 6.75 3.38 -2.20
C LEU A 50 5.52 3.93 -1.46
N ALA A 51 5.66 5.06 -0.78
CA ALA A 51 4.55 5.70 -0.09
C ALA A 51 3.48 6.20 -1.07
N GLU A 52 3.89 6.78 -2.19
CA GLU A 52 3.00 7.19 -3.29
C GLU A 52 2.24 5.98 -3.85
N ILE A 53 2.94 4.88 -4.16
CA ILE A 53 2.33 3.64 -4.69
C ILE A 53 1.25 3.10 -3.75
N ILE A 54 1.52 3.03 -2.44
CA ILE A 54 0.56 2.52 -1.46
C ILE A 54 -0.63 3.48 -1.33
N THR A 55 -0.36 4.78 -1.31
CA THR A 55 -1.42 5.80 -1.24
C THR A 55 -2.32 5.73 -2.46
N ASP A 56 -1.75 5.65 -3.66
CA ASP A 56 -2.49 5.52 -4.91
C ASP A 56 -3.30 4.23 -4.94
N ALA A 57 -2.73 3.09 -4.51
CA ALA A 57 -3.46 1.83 -4.47
C ALA A 57 -4.71 1.90 -3.56
N LEU A 58 -4.60 2.60 -2.42
CA LEU A 58 -5.72 2.78 -1.49
C LEU A 58 -6.72 3.82 -2.01
N VAL A 59 -6.27 4.98 -2.48
CA VAL A 59 -7.15 6.09 -2.82
C VAL A 59 -7.80 5.93 -4.20
N SER A 60 -7.11 5.34 -5.20
CA SER A 60 -7.65 5.19 -6.56
C SER A 60 -8.93 4.36 -6.61
N SER A 61 -8.98 3.26 -5.86
CA SER A 61 -10.09 2.30 -5.91
C SER A 61 -10.93 2.26 -4.63
N LYS A 62 -10.39 2.70 -3.48
CA LYS A 62 -11.05 2.58 -2.18
C LYS A 62 -11.38 3.93 -1.53
N ARG A 63 -11.21 5.05 -2.23
CA ARG A 63 -11.60 6.39 -1.72
C ARG A 63 -13.03 6.43 -1.20
N GLU A 64 -14.00 5.92 -1.96
CA GLU A 64 -15.42 5.93 -1.52
C GLU A 64 -15.63 5.09 -0.27
N TRP A 65 -15.00 3.92 -0.20
CA TRP A 65 -15.04 3.08 0.99
C TRP A 65 -14.45 3.82 2.20
N LEU A 66 -13.27 4.42 2.07
CA LEU A 66 -12.63 5.21 3.14
C LEU A 66 -13.53 6.34 3.63
N LEU A 67 -14.17 7.08 2.72
CA LEU A 67 -15.11 8.15 3.06
C LEU A 67 -16.36 7.61 3.78
N SER A 68 -16.89 6.46 3.36
CA SER A 68 -18.04 5.82 4.01
C SER A 68 -17.75 5.36 5.44
N GLN A 69 -16.47 5.15 5.78
CA GLN A 69 -16.04 4.83 7.15
C GLN A 69 -15.81 6.09 8.01
N GLY A 70 -16.01 7.29 7.46
CA GLY A 70 -15.71 8.55 8.14
C GLY A 70 -14.25 9.00 8.01
N GLY A 71 -13.49 8.38 7.11
CA GLY A 71 -12.05 8.60 6.99
C GLY A 71 -11.25 7.94 8.12
N TRP A 72 -10.01 8.40 8.27
CA TRP A 72 -9.20 8.22 9.47
C TRP A 72 -9.19 9.52 10.26
#